data_AF-A0A3Q0S180-F1
#
_entry.id   AF-A0A3Q0S180-F1
#
_cell.length_a   1.000
_cell.length_b   1.000
_cell.length_c   1.000
_cell.angle_alpha   90.00
_cell.angle_beta   90.00
_cell.angle_gamma   90.00
#
_symmetry.space_group_name_H-M   'P 1'
#
loop_
_entity.id
_entity.type
_entity.pdbx_description
1 polymer ?
#
loop_
_entity_poly.entity_id
_entity_poly.type
_entity_poly.pdbx_seq_one_letter_code
_entity_poly.pdbx_strand_id
1 'polypeptide(L)'
;MSVGSVLQGVTAQICFLLSGRLLFRSHPLLPFHTIPCNDSVACADRSTCCKTLKGDWACCPLPEAVCCEDHLHCCPHGTVCNIKASTCDDSSGNAVTPMLGHVSVFPLPKVSNSRCDKSTTCPGKSTCCKTASGGWACCPLNLQLC
;
A
#
# COMPACT_ATOMS: atom_id res chain seq x y z
N MET A 1 -18.03 -19.14 -47.34
CA MET A 1 -17.95 -19.29 -45.86
C MET A 1 -17.01 -20.45 -45.56
N SER A 2 -15.77 -20.35 -46.02
CA SER A 2 -14.61 -19.80 -45.30
C SER A 2 -14.13 -20.75 -44.22
N VAL A 3 -13.08 -21.46 -44.64
CA VAL A 3 -12.29 -22.51 -44.03
C VAL A 3 -11.73 -22.13 -42.66
N GLY A 4 -11.63 -23.12 -41.79
CA GLY A 4 -10.89 -23.03 -40.53
C GLY A 4 -9.41 -22.79 -40.77
N SER A 5 -8.83 -21.89 -39.98
CA SER A 5 -7.39 -21.74 -39.81
C SER A 5 -7.12 -21.67 -38.32
N VAL A 6 -6.45 -22.72 -37.86
CA VAL A 6 -6.03 -22.97 -36.49
C VAL A 6 -4.58 -22.52 -36.35
N LEU A 7 -4.32 -21.80 -35.25
CA LEU A 7 -3.04 -21.49 -34.61
C LEU A 7 -2.07 -20.55 -35.33
N GLN A 8 -2.11 -19.28 -34.90
CA GLN A 8 -0.92 -18.55 -34.44
C GLN A 8 -1.32 -17.34 -33.57
N GLY A 9 -0.91 -17.35 -32.30
CA GLY A 9 -0.55 -16.13 -31.58
C GLY A 9 -1.55 -15.51 -30.58
N VAL A 10 -1.24 -15.73 -29.30
CA VAL A 10 -1.29 -14.77 -28.17
C VAL A 10 -2.66 -14.29 -27.64
N THR A 11 -2.94 -14.75 -26.41
CA THR A 11 -3.63 -14.08 -25.27
C THR A 11 -5.04 -13.50 -25.44
N ALA A 12 -5.93 -14.09 -24.64
CA ALA A 12 -7.33 -13.77 -24.39
C ALA A 12 -7.67 -12.28 -24.16
N GLN A 13 -8.69 -11.81 -24.88
CA GLN A 13 -9.53 -10.66 -24.53
C GLN A 13 -11.00 -11.07 -24.65
N ILE A 14 -11.57 -11.55 -23.55
CA ILE A 14 -13.02 -11.71 -23.41
C ILE A 14 -13.56 -10.34 -22.98
N CYS A 15 -14.19 -9.64 -23.90
CA CYS A 15 -14.80 -8.32 -23.70
C CYS A 15 -16.29 -8.49 -23.37
N PHE A 16 -16.71 -8.26 -22.12
CA PHE A 16 -18.13 -8.22 -21.76
C PHE A 16 -18.70 -6.81 -21.99
N LEU A 17 -19.51 -6.68 -23.04
CA LEU A 17 -20.26 -5.46 -23.39
C LEU A 17 -21.65 -5.51 -22.72
N LEU A 18 -21.81 -4.86 -21.57
CA LEU A 18 -23.14 -4.55 -21.05
C LEU A 18 -23.33 -3.02 -21.05
N SER A 19 -24.10 -2.55 -22.03
CA SER A 19 -24.82 -1.27 -22.00
C SER A 19 -24.00 0.03 -22.12
N GLY A 20 -23.09 0.10 -23.09
CA GLY A 20 -22.78 1.36 -23.80
C GLY A 20 -22.12 2.49 -23.01
N ARG A 21 -21.66 2.25 -21.78
CA ARG A 21 -20.72 3.14 -21.08
C ARG A 21 -19.45 2.39 -20.75
N LEU A 22 -18.32 2.96 -21.15
CA LEU A 22 -16.99 2.58 -20.70
C LEU A 22 -16.93 2.82 -19.18
N LEU A 23 -17.27 1.81 -18.37
CA LEU A 23 -16.81 1.80 -16.99
C LEU A 23 -15.36 1.37 -17.00
N PHE A 24 -14.47 2.34 -17.25
CA PHE A 24 -13.12 2.26 -16.74
C PHE A 24 -13.25 2.23 -15.22
N ARG A 25 -13.32 1.03 -14.63
CA ARG A 25 -12.83 0.87 -13.27
C ARG A 25 -11.31 0.90 -13.36
N SER A 26 -10.78 2.08 -13.69
CA SER A 26 -9.42 2.48 -13.44
C SER A 26 -9.25 2.53 -11.93
N HIS A 27 -8.99 1.39 -11.30
CA HIS A 27 -8.13 1.40 -10.13
C HIS A 27 -6.76 0.98 -10.64
N PRO A 28 -5.86 1.94 -10.85
CA PRO A 28 -4.56 1.66 -11.42
C PRO A 28 -3.82 0.71 -10.47
N LEU A 29 -3.51 -0.50 -10.93
CA LEU A 29 -2.43 -1.31 -10.34
C LEU A 29 -1.07 -0.70 -10.74
N LEU A 30 -0.91 0.59 -10.50
CA LEU A 30 0.41 1.20 -10.54
C LEU A 30 1.14 0.75 -9.27
N PRO A 31 2.45 0.51 -9.35
CA PRO A 31 3.30 0.42 -8.18
C PRO A 31 3.35 1.85 -7.60
N PHE A 32 2.32 2.23 -6.85
CA PHE A 32 2.42 3.41 -6.00
C PHE A 32 3.56 3.10 -5.05
N HIS A 33 4.60 3.93 -5.12
CA HIS A 33 5.68 3.88 -4.14
C HIS A 33 5.00 3.93 -2.77
N THR A 34 5.11 2.86 -2.00
CA THR A 34 4.52 2.78 -0.67
C THR A 34 5.66 2.78 0.31
N ILE A 35 5.51 3.53 1.40
CA ILE A 35 6.52 3.55 2.45
C ILE A 35 6.13 2.51 3.51
N PRO A 36 6.93 1.45 3.71
CA PRO A 36 6.62 0.43 4.69
C PRO A 36 6.76 1.01 6.10
N CYS A 37 5.68 0.95 6.88
CA CYS A 37 5.71 1.30 8.29
C CYS A 37 6.25 0.14 9.13
N ASN A 38 5.91 -1.08 8.73
CA ASN A 38 6.42 -2.34 9.29
C ASN A 38 6.32 -3.46 8.22
N ASP A 39 6.50 -4.72 8.61
CA ASP A 39 6.45 -5.88 7.69
C ASP A 39 5.07 -6.22 7.12
N SER A 40 4.01 -5.64 7.68
CA SER A 40 2.60 -5.97 7.39
C SER A 40 1.77 -4.78 6.91
N VAL A 41 2.23 -3.54 7.08
CA VAL A 41 1.47 -2.32 6.73
C VAL A 41 2.35 -1.20 6.16
N ALA A 42 1.79 -0.41 5.25
CA ALA A 42 2.45 0.70 4.60
C ALA A 42 1.52 1.90 4.41
N CYS A 43 2.13 3.06 4.19
CA CYS A 43 1.45 4.27 3.76
C CYS A 43 1.69 4.56 2.28
N ALA A 44 0.86 5.44 1.71
CA ALA A 44 1.08 5.94 0.36
C ALA A 44 2.41 6.71 0.24
N ASP A 45 2.87 6.90 -0.99
CA ASP A 45 4.03 7.73 -1.27
C ASP A 45 3.91 9.10 -0.60
N ARG A 46 5.03 9.64 -0.11
CA ARG A 46 5.09 10.94 0.60
C ARG A 46 4.17 11.04 1.82
N SER A 47 3.78 9.92 2.42
CA SER A 47 3.12 9.89 3.73
C SER A 47 4.14 9.59 4.83
N THR A 48 3.75 9.76 6.09
CA THR A 48 4.56 9.43 7.26
C THR A 48 3.85 8.41 8.13
N CYS A 49 4.58 7.40 8.62
CA CYS A 49 4.04 6.38 9.51
C CYS A 49 4.02 6.88 10.95
N CYS A 50 2.84 6.98 11.54
CA CYS A 50 2.64 7.33 12.94
C CYS A 50 2.11 6.12 13.73
N LYS A 51 2.55 5.96 14.98
CA LYS A 51 1.96 4.98 15.89
C LYS A 51 0.70 5.55 16.53
N THR A 52 -0.29 4.70 16.69
CA THR A 52 -1.52 4.99 17.44
C THR A 52 -1.33 4.66 18.93
N LEU A 53 -2.25 5.11 19.80
CA LEU A 53 -2.25 4.77 21.24
C LEU A 53 -2.20 3.26 21.52
N LYS A 54 -2.74 2.43 20.63
CA LYS A 54 -2.79 0.97 20.77
C LYS A 54 -1.49 0.28 20.34
N GLY A 55 -0.55 1.03 19.77
CA GLY A 55 0.65 0.49 19.14
C GLY A 55 0.45 0.05 17.69
N ASP A 56 -0.75 0.21 17.13
CA ASP A 56 -1.01 0.04 15.70
C ASP A 56 -0.42 1.19 14.88
N TRP A 57 -0.43 1.06 13.56
CA TRP A 57 0.10 2.06 12.64
C TRP A 57 -1.01 2.82 11.92
N ALA A 58 -0.77 4.12 11.73
CA ALA A 58 -1.60 5.01 10.95
C ALA A 58 -0.72 5.88 10.06
N CYS A 59 -1.30 6.45 9.02
CA CYS A 59 -0.60 7.26 8.03
C CYS A 59 -0.94 8.73 8.22
N CYS A 60 0.07 9.58 8.27
CA CYS A 60 -0.11 11.00 8.04
C CYS A 60 0.09 11.29 6.54
N PRO A 61 -0.86 11.92 5.84
CA PRO A 61 -0.75 12.23 4.41
C PRO A 61 0.18 13.43 4.13
N LEU A 62 1.16 13.65 5.00
CA LEU A 62 2.17 14.69 4.90
C LEU A 62 3.56 14.04 4.88
N PRO A 63 4.50 14.54 4.07
CA PRO A 63 5.87 14.10 4.08
C PRO A 63 6.58 14.61 5.34
N GLU A 64 7.42 13.77 5.94
CA GLU A 64 8.23 14.11 7.12
C GLU A 64 7.41 14.73 8.26
N ALA A 65 6.18 14.23 8.44
CA ALA A 65 5.23 14.77 9.38
C ALA A 65 5.69 14.51 10.82
N VAL A 66 5.38 15.45 11.70
CA VAL A 66 5.52 15.28 13.15
C VAL A 66 4.28 14.56 13.66
N CYS A 67 4.47 13.35 14.20
CA CYS A 67 3.40 12.61 14.88
C CYS A 67 3.19 13.21 16.26
N CYS A 68 1.97 13.68 16.53
CA CYS A 68 1.65 14.33 17.80
C CYS A 68 1.43 13.31 18.93
N GLU A 69 1.60 13.72 20.18
CA GLU A 69 1.48 12.85 21.37
C GLU A 69 0.04 12.38 21.65
N ASP A 70 -0.94 12.96 20.97
CA ASP A 70 -2.31 12.46 21.00
C ASP A 70 -2.50 11.16 20.18
N HIS A 71 -1.51 10.81 19.34
CA HIS A 71 -1.49 9.65 18.45
C HIS A 71 -2.70 9.57 17.50
N LEU A 72 -3.40 10.68 17.30
CA LEU A 72 -4.56 10.80 16.42
C LEU A 72 -4.32 11.82 15.33
N HIS A 73 -3.44 12.80 15.61
CA HIS A 73 -3.14 13.87 14.70
C HIS A 73 -1.65 13.97 14.38
N CYS A 74 -1.37 14.68 13.30
CA CYS A 74 -0.04 14.96 12.82
C CYS A 74 0.06 16.38 12.28
N CYS A 75 1.29 16.88 12.27
CA CYS A 75 1.65 18.22 11.86
C CYS A 75 2.71 18.19 10.76
N PRO A 76 2.79 19.21 9.90
CA PRO A 76 3.82 19.29 8.86
C PRO A 76 5.22 19.42 9.48
N HIS A 77 6.24 19.07 8.69
CA HIS A 77 7.64 19.20 9.11
C HIS A 77 7.97 20.63 9.59
N GLY A 78 8.73 20.75 10.68
CA GLY A 78 9.17 22.03 11.23
C GLY A 78 8.12 22.75 12.11
N THR A 79 7.01 22.10 12.44
CA THR A 79 6.00 22.66 13.36
C THR A 79 5.91 21.84 14.65
N VAL A 80 5.31 22.45 15.68
CA VAL A 80 5.10 21.87 17.02
C VAL A 80 3.62 21.63 17.22
N CYS A 81 3.26 20.42 17.66
CA CYS A 81 1.88 20.06 17.93
C CYS A 81 1.35 20.79 19.18
N ASN A 82 0.33 21.62 19.02
CA ASN A 82 -0.41 22.24 20.11
C ASN A 82 -1.76 21.52 20.30
N ILE A 83 -1.76 20.47 21.12
CA ILE A 83 -2.94 19.64 21.38
C ILE A 83 -4.08 20.44 22.04
N LYS A 84 -3.76 21.47 22.82
CA LYS A 84 -4.77 22.28 23.53
C LYS A 84 -5.57 23.16 22.57
N ALA A 85 -4.90 23.72 21.55
CA ALA A 85 -5.52 24.54 20.53
C ALA A 85 -5.93 23.74 19.28
N SER A 86 -5.53 22.47 19.20
CA SER A 86 -5.65 21.62 18.01
C SER A 86 -4.98 22.23 16.77
N THR A 87 -3.84 22.90 16.97
CA THR A 87 -3.06 23.57 15.91
C THR A 87 -1.63 23.06 15.84
N CYS A 88 -1.00 23.26 14.68
CA CYS A 88 0.43 23.10 14.48
C CYS A 88 1.04 24.50 14.50
N ASP A 89 1.86 24.74 15.50
CA ASP A 89 2.46 26.04 15.76
C ASP A 89 3.88 26.08 15.20
N ASP A 90 4.37 27.26 14.84
CA ASP A 90 5.77 27.43 14.48
C ASP A 90 6.68 27.38 15.73
N SER A 91 8.00 27.47 15.53
CA SER A 91 8.96 27.51 16.64
C SER A 91 8.81 28.74 17.55
N SER A 92 8.05 29.74 17.13
CA SER A 92 7.73 30.95 17.91
C SER A 92 6.39 30.85 18.66
N GLY A 93 5.66 29.74 18.50
CA GLY A 93 4.37 29.50 19.14
C GLY A 93 3.16 30.11 18.40
N ASN A 94 3.30 30.50 17.13
CA ASN A 94 2.18 30.99 16.34
C ASN A 94 1.47 29.83 15.63
N ALA A 95 0.15 29.75 15.71
CA ALA A 95 -0.63 28.76 14.97
C ALA A 95 -0.55 29.00 13.46
N VAL A 96 0.04 28.04 12.74
CA VAL A 96 0.24 28.13 11.28
C VAL A 96 -0.86 27.39 10.54
N THR A 97 -1.25 26.22 11.04
CA THR A 97 -2.27 25.37 10.42
C THR A 97 -2.99 24.53 11.48
N PRO A 98 -4.25 24.14 11.29
CA PRO A 98 -4.86 23.11 12.11
C PRO A 98 -4.11 21.79 12.01
N MET A 99 -4.22 20.98 13.06
CA MET A 99 -3.72 19.62 13.09
C MET A 99 -4.48 18.73 12.12
N LEU A 100 -3.78 17.78 11.49
CA LEU A 100 -4.37 16.86 10.52
C LEU A 100 -4.57 15.48 11.13
N GLY A 101 -5.75 14.88 10.93
CA GLY A 101 -6.03 13.53 11.40
C GLY A 101 -5.24 12.47 10.62
N HIS A 102 -4.90 11.37 11.29
CA HIS A 102 -4.31 10.22 10.60
C HIS A 102 -5.33 9.53 9.68
N VAL A 103 -4.83 8.88 8.65
CA VAL A 103 -5.59 7.97 7.79
C VAL A 103 -5.15 6.53 8.01
N SER A 104 -5.99 5.59 7.58
CA SER A 104 -5.70 4.15 7.68
C SER A 104 -4.47 3.75 6.87
N VAL A 105 -3.67 2.85 7.42
CA VAL A 105 -2.62 2.15 6.68
C VAL A 105 -3.19 1.20 5.64
N PHE A 106 -2.41 0.94 4.61
CA PHE A 106 -2.66 -0.13 3.65
C PHE A 106 -1.97 -1.40 4.13
N PRO A 107 -2.61 -2.58 4.03
CA PRO A 107 -1.94 -3.84 4.30
C PRO A 107 -0.84 -4.06 3.25
N LEU A 108 0.40 -4.25 3.71
CA LEU A 108 1.46 -4.75 2.85
C LEU A 108 1.21 -6.24 2.60
N PRO A 109 1.31 -6.71 1.35
CA PRO A 109 1.57 -8.12 1.13
C PRO A 109 2.90 -8.42 1.84
N LYS A 110 2.94 -9.43 2.70
CA LYS A 110 4.15 -9.81 3.44
C LYS A 110 5.27 -10.12 2.44
N VAL A 111 6.14 -9.15 2.17
CA VAL A 111 7.37 -9.35 1.39
C VAL A 111 8.45 -9.84 2.34
N SER A 112 8.18 -10.89 3.10
CA SER A 112 9.22 -11.72 3.69
C SER A 112 9.54 -12.84 2.69
N ASN A 113 9.89 -12.45 1.46
CA ASN A 113 10.35 -13.37 0.42
C ASN A 113 11.82 -13.71 0.64
N SER A 114 12.10 -14.21 1.84
CA SER A 114 13.33 -14.89 2.19
C SER A 114 13.07 -16.09 3.09
N ARG A 115 11.85 -16.29 3.61
CA ARG A 115 11.35 -17.57 4.15
C ARG A 115 9.82 -17.61 4.06
N CYS A 116 9.29 -18.44 3.18
CA CYS A 116 7.87 -18.79 3.12
C CYS A 116 7.47 -19.72 4.28
N ASP A 117 8.40 -20.53 4.77
CA ASP A 117 8.29 -21.30 6.03
C ASP A 117 9.67 -21.63 6.61
N LYS A 118 9.74 -22.59 7.56
CA LYS A 118 11.00 -23.05 8.17
C LYS A 118 12.00 -23.64 7.15
N SER A 119 11.54 -24.10 6.00
CA SER A 119 12.31 -24.82 4.96
C SER A 119 12.35 -24.15 3.59
N THR A 120 11.42 -23.25 3.29
CA THR A 120 11.16 -22.73 1.94
C THR A 120 11.53 -21.26 1.91
N THR A 121 12.46 -20.90 1.02
CA THR A 121 13.00 -19.54 0.88
C THR A 121 12.93 -19.17 -0.60
N CYS A 122 12.33 -18.02 -0.92
CA CYS A 122 12.31 -17.52 -2.30
C CYS A 122 13.45 -16.53 -2.52
N PRO A 123 14.23 -16.66 -3.60
CA PRO A 123 15.23 -15.65 -3.96
C PRO A 123 14.58 -14.45 -4.69
N GLY A 124 14.98 -13.23 -4.33
CA GLY A 124 14.68 -11.99 -5.06
C GLY A 124 13.28 -11.41 -4.87
N LYS A 125 12.70 -10.82 -5.94
CA LYS A 125 11.36 -10.20 -5.97
C LYS A 125 10.23 -11.22 -6.20
N SER A 126 10.35 -12.41 -5.61
CA SER A 126 9.46 -13.56 -5.85
C SER A 126 8.53 -13.78 -4.66
N THR A 127 7.21 -13.72 -4.85
CA THR A 127 6.19 -13.85 -3.79
C THR A 127 5.92 -15.31 -3.40
N CYS A 128 5.82 -15.59 -2.11
CA CYS A 128 5.41 -16.90 -1.58
C CYS A 128 3.91 -17.16 -1.77
N CYS A 129 3.53 -18.32 -2.32
CA CYS A 129 2.13 -18.76 -2.44
C CYS A 129 1.94 -20.18 -1.87
N LYS A 130 0.75 -20.48 -1.35
CA LYS A 130 0.38 -21.83 -0.88
C LYS A 130 -0.23 -22.63 -2.01
N THR A 131 0.27 -23.85 -2.22
CA THR A 131 -0.29 -24.79 -3.20
C THR A 131 -1.53 -25.49 -2.65
N ALA A 132 -2.40 -26.00 -3.53
CA ALA A 132 -3.56 -26.81 -3.15
C ALA A 132 -3.17 -28.10 -2.40
N SER A 133 -1.91 -28.54 -2.52
CA SER A 133 -1.31 -29.66 -1.80
C SER A 133 -0.80 -29.30 -0.40
N GLY A 134 -0.92 -28.04 0.03
CA GLY A 134 -0.48 -27.58 1.36
C GLY A 134 1.00 -27.19 1.48
N GLY A 135 1.74 -27.12 0.37
CA GLY A 135 3.14 -26.68 0.31
C GLY A 135 3.31 -25.20 -0.04
N TRP A 136 4.56 -24.73 -0.14
CA TRP A 136 4.91 -23.35 -0.52
C TRP A 136 5.64 -23.31 -1.87
N ALA A 137 5.27 -22.34 -2.72
CA ALA A 137 5.90 -22.08 -4.01
C ALA A 137 6.31 -20.61 -4.15
N CYS A 138 7.35 -20.36 -4.95
CA CYS A 138 7.88 -19.03 -5.25
C CYS A 138 7.38 -18.54 -6.60
N CYS A 139 6.57 -17.49 -6.61
CA CYS A 139 6.00 -16.88 -7.81
C CYS A 139 6.67 -15.54 -8.13
N PRO A 140 7.34 -15.37 -9.29
CA PRO A 140 7.86 -14.06 -9.69
C PRO A 140 6.69 -13.08 -9.92
N LEU A 141 6.85 -11.82 -9.47
CA LEU A 141 5.85 -10.73 -9.50
C LEU A 141 5.30 -10.33 -10.91
N ASN A 142 5.48 -11.17 -11.92
CA ASN A 142 4.99 -10.96 -13.29
C ASN A 142 4.01 -12.04 -13.78
N LEU A 143 3.78 -13.12 -13.00
CA LEU A 143 2.84 -14.17 -13.39
C LEU A 143 1.73 -14.25 -12.35
N GLN A 144 0.51 -13.90 -12.76
CA GLN A 144 -0.67 -13.79 -11.91
C GLN A 144 -1.21 -15.17 -11.42
N LEU A 145 -0.38 -16.20 -11.42
CA LEU A 145 -0.70 -17.55 -10.96
C LEU A 145 0.52 -18.18 -10.27
N CYS A 146 0.37 -18.41 -8.96
CA CYS A 146 0.52 -19.74 -8.42
C CYS A 146 -0.90 -20.32 -8.36
#